data_AF-A0A1H8IGZ2-F1
#
_entry.id   AF-A0A1H8IGZ2-F1
#
_cell.length_a   1.000
_cell.length_b   1.000
_cell.length_c   1.000
_cell.angle_alpha   90.00
_cell.angle_beta   90.00
_cell.angle_gamma   90.00
#
_symmetry.space_group_name_H-M   'P 1'
#
loop_
_entity.id
_entity.type
_entity.pdbx_description
1 polymer ?
#
loop_
_entity_poly.entity_id
_entity_poly.type
_entity_poly.pdbx_seq_one_letter_code
_entity_poly.pdbx_strand_id
1 'polypeptide(L)' 'MKLHPTIAQLVAEIDAFLAAKGMTQTDFGLLSIGDPNLYRHLKNGRNPRLGTMDRIRAFMERLQQPVAA' A
#
# COMPACT_ATOMS: atom_id res chain seq x y z
N MET A 1 2.46 -18.60 -9.77
CA MET A 1 1.22 -17.98 -9.23
C MET A 1 0.97 -16.69 -10.01
N LYS A 2 -0.21 -16.52 -10.63
CA LYS A 2 -0.56 -15.26 -11.29
C LYS A 2 -1.02 -14.28 -10.21
N LEU A 3 -0.37 -13.13 -10.10
CA LEU A 3 -0.88 -12.04 -9.26
C LEU A 3 -2.29 -11.69 -9.75
N HIS A 4 -3.24 -11.54 -8.84
CA HIS A 4 -4.56 -11.01 -9.21
C HIS A 4 -4.35 -9.58 -9.76
N PRO A 5 -5.00 -9.19 -10.87
CA PRO A 5 -4.75 -7.90 -11.52
C PRO A 5 -4.91 -6.71 -10.56
N THR A 6 -5.84 -6.82 -9.61
CA THR A 6 -6.06 -5.81 -8.55
C THR A 6 -4.88 -5.65 -7.59
N ILE A 7 -4.15 -6.74 -7.29
CA ILE A 7 -2.97 -6.71 -6.39
C ILE A 7 -1.80 -6.04 -7.11
N ALA A 8 -1.60 -6.37 -8.38
CA ALA A 8 -0.54 -5.76 -9.18
C ALA A 8 -0.72 -4.25 -9.30
N GLN A 9 -1.96 -3.79 -9.50
CA GLN A 9 -2.30 -2.36 -9.48
C GLN A 9 -2.00 -1.72 -8.11
N LEU A 10 -2.44 -2.35 -7.01
CA LEU A 10 -2.19 -1.83 -5.67
C LEU A 10 -0.69 -1.72 -5.36
N VAL A 11 0.12 -2.70 -5.75
CA VAL A 11 1.58 -2.66 -5.57
C VAL A 11 2.19 -1.51 -6.37
N ALA A 12 1.75 -1.29 -7.61
CA ALA A 12 2.23 -0.18 -8.43
C ALA A 12 1.84 1.19 -7.85
N GLU A 13 0.61 1.33 -7.32
CA GLU A 13 0.17 2.54 -6.60
C GLU A 13 1.04 2.81 -5.37
N ILE A 14 1.30 1.78 -4.57
CA ILE A 14 2.16 1.88 -3.39
C ILE A 14 3.58 2.27 -3.81
N ASP A 15 4.17 1.64 -4.83
CA ASP A 15 5.53 1.97 -5.28
C ASP A 15 5.64 3.42 -5.77
N ALA A 16 4.65 3.91 -6.51
CA ALA A 16 4.60 5.31 -6.93
C ALA A 16 4.49 6.26 -5.72
N PHE A 17 3.67 5.89 -4.73
CA PHE A 17 3.52 6.66 -3.49
C PHE A 17 4.81 6.70 -2.67
N LEU A 18 5.49 5.56 -2.53
CA LEU A 18 6.78 5.45 -1.82
C LEU A 18 7.85 6.29 -2.53
N ALA A 19 7.90 6.25 -3.86
CA ALA A 19 8.82 7.06 -4.66
C ALA A 19 8.56 8.56 -4.49
N ALA A 20 7.30 8.99 -4.45
CA ALA A 20 6.92 10.39 -4.26
C ALA A 20 7.22 10.92 -2.85
N LYS A 21 7.08 10.08 -1.81
CA LYS A 21 7.29 10.47 -0.40
C LYS A 21 8.68 10.15 0.13
N GLY A 22 9.48 9.35 -0.57
CA GLY A 22 10.77 8.85 -0.08
C GLY A 22 10.65 7.91 1.13
N MET A 23 9.53 7.20 1.26
CA MET A 23 9.25 6.30 2.39
C MET A 23 9.68 4.86 2.08
N THR A 24 10.10 4.11 3.10
CA THR A 24 10.44 2.68 2.93
C THR A 24 9.19 1.80 2.91
N GLN A 25 9.25 0.65 2.23
CA GLN A 25 8.16 -0.34 2.18
C GLN A 25 7.77 -0.83 3.59
N THR A 26 8.76 -0.97 4.48
CA THR A 26 8.58 -1.41 5.86
C THR A 26 7.82 -0.37 6.67
N ASP A 27 8.24 0.90 6.58
CA ASP A 27 7.57 2.00 7.30
C ASP A 27 6.14 2.18 6.81
N PHE A 28 5.92 2.07 5.49
CA PHE A 28 4.58 2.14 4.94
C PHE A 28 3.66 1.05 5.49
N GLY A 29 4.13 -0.19 5.56
CA GLY A 29 3.34 -1.29 6.13
C GLY A 29 3.00 -1.06 7.61
N LEU A 30 3.99 -0.58 8.38
CA LEU A 30 3.82 -0.26 9.80
C LEU A 30 2.86 0.90 10.02
N LEU A 31 2.94 1.98 9.23
CA LEU A 31 2.11 3.17 9.38
C LEU A 31 0.71 3.00 8.81
N SER A 32 0.53 2.19 7.77
CA SER A 32 -0.77 1.97 7.14
C SER A 32 -1.67 1.04 7.96
N ILE A 33 -1.18 -0.14 8.32
CA ILE A 33 -1.97 -1.18 9.00
C ILE A 33 -1.25 -1.82 10.20
N GLY A 34 -0.03 -1.38 10.53
CA GLY A 34 0.78 -1.99 11.59
C GLY A 34 1.54 -3.26 11.17
N ASP A 35 1.66 -3.55 9.88
CA ASP A 35 2.34 -4.75 9.38
C ASP A 35 3.54 -4.40 8.47
N PRO A 36 4.79 -4.48 8.98
CA PRO A 36 5.99 -4.20 8.18
C PRO A 36 6.21 -5.19 7.02
N ASN A 37 5.57 -6.37 7.04
CA ASN A 37 5.69 -7.36 5.96
C ASN A 37 4.59 -7.23 4.91
N LEU A 38 3.70 -6.25 5.03
CA LEU A 38 2.56 -6.04 4.13
C LEU A 38 2.97 -6.06 2.66
N TYR A 39 3.94 -5.22 2.27
CA TYR A 39 4.38 -5.11 0.88
C TYR A 39 4.95 -6.43 0.34
N ARG A 40 5.72 -7.15 1.17
CA ARG A 40 6.26 -8.47 0.83
C ARG A 40 5.14 -9.48 0.60
N HIS A 41 4.11 -9.46 1.44
CA HIS A 41 2.95 -10.32 1.29
C HIS A 41 2.16 -10.01 0.01
N LEU A 42 1.94 -8.73 -0.31
CA LEU A 42 1.29 -8.29 -1.55
C LEU A 42 2.08 -8.76 -2.78
N LYS A 43 3.41 -8.58 -2.77
CA LYS A 43 4.30 -9.00 -3.84
C LYS A 43 4.33 -10.52 -4.02
N ASN A 44 4.19 -11.28 -2.93
CA ASN A 44 4.08 -12.73 -2.97
C ASN A 44 2.69 -13.22 -3.42
N GLY A 45 1.76 -12.32 -3.75
CA GLY A 45 0.42 -12.67 -4.23
C GLY A 45 -0.55 -13.06 -3.12
N ARG A 46 -0.28 -12.70 -1.85
CA ARG A 46 -1.27 -12.82 -0.78
C ARG A 46 -2.46 -11.96 -1.15
N ASN A 47 -3.66 -12.53 -1.12
CA ASN A 47 -4.89 -11.78 -1.29
C ASN A 47 -5.29 -11.16 0.07
N PRO A 48 -5.14 -9.84 0.28
CA PRO A 48 -5.60 -9.18 1.49
C PRO A 48 -7.12 -9.24 1.53
N ARG A 49 -7.68 -9.15 2.73
CA ARG A 49 -9.13 -8.96 2.86
C ARG A 49 -9.49 -7.57 2.35
N LEU A 50 -10.73 -7.39 1.87
CA LEU A 50 -11.25 -6.10 1.43
C LEU A 50 -10.97 -4.99 2.46
N GLY A 51 -11.24 -5.24 3.75
CA GLY A 51 -10.96 -4.25 4.80
C GLY A 51 -9.47 -3.93 5.05
N THR A 52 -8.54 -4.75 4.54
CA THR A 52 -7.11 -4.40 4.52
C THR A 52 -6.82 -3.48 3.34
N MET A 53 -7.39 -3.77 2.17
CA MET A 53 -7.26 -2.92 0.98
C MET A 53 -7.83 -1.52 1.23
N ASP A 54 -8.98 -1.42 1.89
CA ASP A 54 -9.59 -0.13 2.24
C ASP A 54 -8.71 0.70 3.17
N ARG A 55 -8.08 0.07 4.17
CA ARG A 55 -7.15 0.78 5.08
C ARG A 55 -5.90 1.28 4.35
N ILE A 56 -5.35 0.47 3.45
CA ILE A 56 -4.19 0.87 2.64
C ILE A 56 -4.53 2.08 1.77
N ARG A 57 -5.68 2.02 1.08
CA ARG A 57 -6.16 3.14 0.26
C ARG A 57 -6.45 4.38 1.08
N ALA A 58 -7.16 4.23 2.19
CA ALA A 58 -7.42 5.35 3.10
C ALA A 58 -6.13 5.98 3.64
N PHE A 59 -5.10 5.18 3.92
CA PHE A 59 -3.79 5.70 4.33
C PHE A 59 -3.09 6.48 3.20
N MET A 60 -3.07 5.93 1.98
CA MET A 60 -2.51 6.62 0.82
C MET A 60 -3.27 7.93 0.54
N GLU A 61 -4.60 7.90 0.52
CA GLU A 61 -5.43 9.10 0.34
C GLU A 61 -5.13 10.14 1.42
N ARG A 62 -5.08 9.75 2.70
CA ARG A 62 -4.83 10.68 3.81
C ARG A 62 -3.47 11.38 3.72
N LEU A 63 -2.47 10.76 3.10
CA LEU A 63 -1.14 11.34 2.88
C LEU A 63 -0.96 11.99 1.50
N GLN A 64 -1.80 11.63 0.53
CA GLN A 64 -1.82 12.16 -0.83
C GLN A 64 -2.70 13.40 -0.94
N GLN A 65 -3.69 13.58 -0.06
CA GLN A 65 -4.37 14.86 0.10
C GLN A 65 -3.29 15.92 0.35
N PRO A 66 -3.06 16.84 -0.61
CA PRO A 66 -2.38 18.07 -0.26
C PRO A 66 -3.26 18.71 0.79
N VAL A 67 -2.68 19.26 1.84
CA VAL A 67 -3.40 20.18 2.71
C VAL A 67 -3.88 21.32 1.80
N ALA A 68 -5.08 21.17 1.24
CA ALA A 68 -5.76 22.22 0.51
C ALA A 68 -6.12 23.25 1.57
N ALA A 69 -5.32 24.32 1.55
CA ALA A 69 -5.56 25.56 2.27
C ALA A 69 -6.88 26.21 1.81
#